data_AF-A0A519XAC8-F1
#
_entry.id   AF-A0A519XAC8-F1
#
_cell.length_a   1.000
_cell.length_b   1.000
_cell.length_c   1.000
_cell.angle_alpha   90.00
_cell.angle_beta   90.00
_cell.angle_gamma   90.00
#
_symmetry.space_group_name_H-M   'P 1'
#
loop_
_entity.id
_entity.type
_entity.pdbx_description
1 polymer ?
#
loop_
_entity_poly.entity_id
_entity_poly.type
_entity_poly.pdbx_seq_one_letter_code
_entity_poly.pdbx_strand_id
1 'polypeptide(L)'
;MKNQNKLLSFLILCLIAAGCSSTRGLKPGQVLYTGAEVKINPDTSAKIDDEKYVKSTLEGKTRPKPNKSILGFKYKLFFYNLAGEPKKPKGFKHWLRTKLGEPPVLLQDVKLKYNNDVLTSYLISQGYLQSVVTGDTIIKGKKGHAEYTADAGAQYQISSVRFDSTHGALSQAILESSKE
;
A
#
# COMPACT_ATOMS: atom_id res chain seq x y z
N MET A 1 -27.58 -41.12 -2.19
CA MET A 1 -28.07 -40.06 -1.28
C MET A 1 -26.96 -39.23 -0.61
N LYS A 2 -25.87 -39.82 -0.08
CA LYS A 2 -24.76 -39.06 0.56
C LYS A 2 -24.10 -37.99 -0.34
N ASN A 3 -23.93 -38.23 -1.64
CA ASN A 3 -23.30 -37.25 -2.55
C ASN A 3 -24.23 -36.07 -2.90
N GLN A 4 -25.54 -36.26 -2.93
CA GLN A 4 -26.52 -35.19 -3.15
C GLN A 4 -26.55 -34.20 -1.97
N ASN A 5 -26.47 -34.70 -0.73
CA ASN A 5 -26.40 -33.85 0.47
C ASN A 5 -25.07 -33.08 0.57
N LYS A 6 -23.95 -33.66 0.10
CA LYS A 6 -22.66 -32.96 -0.01
C LYS A 6 -22.71 -31.86 -1.06
N LEU A 7 -23.31 -32.13 -2.22
CA LEU A 7 -23.48 -31.16 -3.30
C LEU A 7 -24.38 -29.99 -2.86
N LEU A 8 -25.49 -30.29 -2.18
CA LEU A 8 -26.42 -29.29 -1.64
C LEU A 8 -25.75 -28.44 -0.55
N SER A 9 -24.98 -29.05 0.35
CA SER A 9 -24.22 -28.33 1.39
C SER A 9 -23.14 -27.42 0.79
N PHE A 10 -22.46 -27.85 -0.26
CA PHE A 10 -21.51 -27.03 -1.02
C PHE A 10 -22.19 -25.85 -1.72
N LEU A 11 -23.35 -26.08 -2.36
CA LEU A 11 -24.14 -25.04 -3.00
C LEU A 11 -24.61 -23.97 -2.00
N ILE A 12 -25.09 -24.39 -0.84
CA ILE A 12 -25.50 -23.49 0.26
C ILE A 12 -24.30 -22.66 0.77
N LEU A 13 -23.12 -23.28 0.90
CA LEU A 13 -21.90 -22.57 1.30
C LEU A 13 -21.49 -21.51 0.26
N CYS A 14 -21.60 -21.81 -1.03
CA CYS A 14 -21.35 -20.86 -2.12
C CYS A 14 -22.35 -19.68 -2.11
N LEU A 15 -23.64 -19.94 -1.86
CA LEU A 15 -24.67 -18.92 -1.73
C LEU A 15 -24.41 -17.97 -0.56
N ILE A 16 -23.95 -18.49 0.58
CA ILE A 16 -23.58 -17.68 1.75
C ILE A 16 -22.31 -16.86 1.47
N ALA A 17 -21.34 -17.43 0.74
CA ALA A 17 -20.12 -16.73 0.35
C ALA A 17 -20.40 -15.55 -0.62
N ALA A 18 -21.41 -15.67 -1.48
CA ALA A 18 -21.77 -14.64 -2.46
C ALA A 18 -22.33 -13.34 -1.81
N GLY A 19 -22.91 -13.42 -0.61
CA GLY A 19 -23.47 -12.26 0.09
C GLY A 19 -22.46 -11.41 0.87
N CYS A 20 -21.19 -11.82 0.92
CA CYS A 20 -20.20 -11.24 1.82
C CYS A 20 -19.56 -9.96 1.24
N SER A 21 -20.32 -8.86 1.20
CA SER A 21 -19.81 -7.57 0.75
C SER A 21 -19.10 -6.81 1.88
N SER A 22 -17.77 -6.64 1.75
CA SER A 22 -16.97 -5.86 2.70
C SER A 22 -17.36 -4.37 2.76
N THR A 23 -18.13 -3.87 1.79
CA THR A 23 -18.55 -2.46 1.69
C THR A 23 -19.92 -2.18 2.30
N ARG A 24 -20.60 -3.19 2.88
CA ARG A 24 -21.94 -3.04 3.47
C ARG A 24 -21.97 -2.09 4.67
N GLY A 25 -20.88 -2.04 5.45
CA GLY A 25 -20.76 -1.20 6.64
C GLY A 25 -20.31 0.24 6.37
N LEU A 26 -20.08 0.62 5.11
CA LEU A 26 -19.66 1.97 4.75
C LEU A 26 -20.83 2.94 4.75
N LYS A 27 -20.61 4.14 5.29
CA LYS A 27 -21.57 5.25 5.21
C LYS A 27 -21.76 5.70 3.75
N PRO A 28 -22.88 6.35 3.41
CA PRO A 28 -23.04 6.99 2.11
C PRO A 28 -21.86 7.92 1.80
N GLY A 29 -21.35 7.86 0.56
CA GLY A 29 -20.20 8.66 0.11
C GLY A 29 -18.81 8.10 0.48
N GLN A 30 -18.70 7.11 1.38
CA GLN A 30 -17.41 6.53 1.72
C GLN A 30 -16.92 5.54 0.66
N VAL A 31 -15.63 5.64 0.35
CA VAL A 31 -14.92 4.74 -0.58
C VAL A 31 -13.88 3.94 0.19
N LEU A 32 -13.99 2.60 0.13
CA LEU A 32 -13.03 1.70 0.75
C LEU A 32 -11.73 1.68 -0.04
N TYR A 33 -10.62 1.93 0.65
CA TYR A 33 -9.30 1.83 0.08
C TYR A 33 -8.92 0.37 -0.16
N THR A 34 -8.57 0.04 -1.40
CA THR A 34 -8.21 -1.33 -1.80
C THR A 34 -6.71 -1.59 -1.91
N GLY A 35 -5.89 -0.54 -1.88
CA GLY A 35 -4.43 -0.63 -2.00
C GLY A 35 -3.87 0.46 -2.91
N ALA A 36 -2.57 0.43 -3.09
CA ALA A 36 -1.88 1.25 -4.09
C ALA A 36 -1.49 0.38 -5.28
N GLU A 37 -1.54 0.97 -6.46
CA GLU A 37 -0.95 0.41 -7.67
C GLU A 37 0.11 1.39 -8.17
N VAL A 38 1.29 0.86 -8.51
CA VAL A 38 2.37 1.67 -9.08
C VAL A 38 2.57 1.29 -10.55
N LYS A 39 2.62 2.28 -11.43
CA LYS A 39 2.97 2.15 -12.84
C LYS A 39 4.30 2.83 -13.06
N ILE A 40 5.21 2.17 -13.77
CA ILE A 40 6.47 2.77 -14.20
C ILE A 40 6.24 3.25 -15.63
N ASN A 41 6.56 4.51 -15.92
CA ASN A 41 6.30 5.08 -17.23
C ASN A 41 7.20 4.40 -18.29
N PRO A 42 6.64 3.79 -19.35
CA PRO A 42 7.42 3.13 -20.40
C PRO A 42 8.24 4.11 -21.25
N ASP A 43 7.86 5.40 -21.29
CA ASP A 43 8.54 6.42 -22.08
C ASP A 43 9.81 6.95 -21.39
N THR A 44 10.15 6.40 -20.23
CA THR A 44 11.41 6.68 -19.55
C THR A 44 12.57 6.21 -20.43
N SER A 45 13.58 7.06 -20.63
CA SER A 45 14.71 6.83 -21.55
C SER A 45 15.58 5.59 -21.24
N ALA A 46 15.40 4.96 -20.07
CA ALA A 46 16.08 3.75 -19.66
C ALA A 46 15.08 2.74 -19.07
N LYS A 47 15.23 1.47 -19.46
CA LYS A 47 14.47 0.36 -18.88
C LYS A 47 14.95 0.14 -17.44
N ILE A 48 13.99 0.00 -16.51
CA ILE A 48 14.29 -0.37 -15.13
C ILE A 48 14.57 -1.86 -15.05
N ASP A 49 15.74 -2.22 -14.50
CA ASP A 49 16.06 -3.60 -14.15
C ASP A 49 15.12 -4.08 -13.04
N ASP A 50 14.60 -5.31 -13.19
CA ASP A 50 13.64 -5.91 -12.27
C ASP A 50 12.42 -5.02 -11.94
N GLU A 51 11.83 -4.39 -12.96
CA GLU A 51 10.64 -3.52 -12.85
C GLU A 51 9.55 -4.05 -11.91
N LYS A 52 9.27 -5.37 -11.98
CA LYS A 52 8.28 -6.02 -11.11
C LYS A 52 8.64 -5.95 -9.62
N TYR A 53 9.92 -6.13 -9.29
CA TYR A 53 10.42 -6.00 -7.92
C TYR A 53 10.33 -4.56 -7.44
N VAL A 54 10.72 -3.60 -8.29
CA VAL A 54 10.63 -2.17 -7.99
C VAL A 54 9.18 -1.75 -7.75
N LYS A 55 8.25 -2.14 -8.63
CA LYS A 55 6.81 -1.91 -8.49
C LYS A 55 6.28 -2.43 -7.15
N SER A 56 6.54 -3.69 -6.82
CA SER A 56 6.11 -4.30 -5.56
C SER A 56 6.68 -3.58 -4.34
N THR A 57 7.96 -3.17 -4.41
CA THR A 57 8.63 -2.44 -3.34
C THR A 57 8.04 -1.05 -3.12
N LEU A 58 7.75 -0.33 -4.20
CA LEU A 58 7.08 0.97 -4.16
C LEU A 58 5.66 0.85 -3.57
N GLU A 59 4.86 -0.09 -4.05
CA GLU A 59 3.52 -0.37 -3.50
C GLU A 59 3.56 -0.65 -2.00
N GLY A 60 4.56 -1.42 -1.54
CA GLY A 60 4.77 -1.73 -0.12
C GLY A 60 5.14 -0.53 0.78
N LYS A 61 5.68 0.54 0.18
CA LYS A 61 6.05 1.78 0.89
C LYS A 61 4.87 2.74 1.07
N THR A 62 3.83 2.62 0.26
CA THR A 62 2.64 3.47 0.35
C THR A 62 1.90 3.34 1.69
N ARG A 63 1.29 4.43 2.14
CA ARG A 63 0.44 4.48 3.34
C ARG A 63 -0.85 5.26 3.10
N PRO A 64 -1.97 4.91 3.77
CA PRO A 64 -2.16 3.77 4.67
C PRO A 64 -2.11 2.42 3.95
N LYS A 65 -1.95 1.32 4.69
CA LYS A 65 -2.13 -0.03 4.13
C LYS A 65 -3.62 -0.35 4.05
N PRO A 66 -4.09 -1.04 3.00
CA PRO A 66 -5.49 -1.47 2.94
C PRO A 66 -5.81 -2.48 4.04
N ASN A 67 -7.10 -2.66 4.35
CA ASN A 67 -7.56 -3.70 5.27
C ASN A 67 -7.01 -5.08 4.88
N LYS A 68 -6.65 -5.89 5.88
CA LYS A 68 -6.10 -7.22 5.67
C LYS A 68 -7.08 -8.07 4.89
N SER A 69 -6.58 -8.67 3.81
CA SER A 69 -7.31 -9.60 2.99
C SER A 69 -6.65 -10.97 2.97
N ILE A 70 -7.48 -12.02 2.93
CA ILE A 70 -7.06 -13.38 2.59
C ILE A 70 -7.86 -13.81 1.37
N LEU A 71 -7.17 -14.23 0.30
CA LEU A 71 -7.82 -14.59 -0.98
C LEU A 71 -8.81 -13.51 -1.50
N GLY A 72 -8.45 -12.23 -1.38
CA GLY A 72 -9.30 -11.10 -1.77
C GLY A 72 -10.42 -10.74 -0.78
N PHE A 73 -10.67 -11.57 0.23
CA PHE A 73 -11.68 -11.33 1.26
C PHE A 73 -11.12 -10.54 2.45
N LYS A 74 -11.70 -9.37 2.74
CA LYS A 74 -11.30 -8.50 3.86
C LYS A 74 -11.91 -8.98 5.19
N TYR A 75 -11.41 -10.11 5.68
CA TYR A 75 -11.97 -10.85 6.82
C TYR A 75 -12.09 -10.02 8.10
N LYS A 76 -11.10 -9.19 8.42
CA LYS A 76 -11.20 -8.37 9.63
C LYS A 76 -12.19 -7.22 9.49
N LEU A 77 -12.29 -6.61 8.32
CA LEU A 77 -13.34 -5.62 8.06
C LEU A 77 -14.74 -6.25 8.17
N PHE A 78 -14.89 -7.50 7.74
CA PHE A 78 -16.11 -8.27 7.94
C PHE A 78 -16.46 -8.43 9.42
N PHE A 79 -15.53 -8.88 10.27
CA PHE A 79 -15.77 -9.01 11.72
C PHE A 79 -16.06 -7.66 12.39
N TYR A 80 -15.42 -6.58 11.93
CA TYR A 80 -15.71 -5.23 12.41
C TYR A 80 -17.14 -4.80 12.12
N ASN A 81 -17.62 -5.06 10.89
CA ASN A 81 -19.00 -4.77 10.48
C ASN A 81 -20.00 -5.66 11.21
N LEU A 82 -19.68 -6.95 11.42
CA LEU A 82 -20.54 -7.92 12.12
C LEU A 82 -20.72 -7.55 13.60
N ALA A 83 -19.65 -7.09 14.26
CA ALA A 83 -19.71 -6.70 15.67
C ALA A 83 -20.59 -5.45 15.92
N GLY A 84 -20.78 -4.61 14.89
CA GLY A 84 -21.51 -3.34 15.00
C GLY A 84 -20.86 -2.37 15.99
N GLU A 85 -21.59 -1.34 16.42
CA GLU A 85 -21.13 -0.44 17.49
C GLU A 85 -21.46 -1.03 18.86
N PRO A 86 -20.45 -1.38 19.69
CA PRO A 86 -20.70 -1.96 21.00
C PRO A 86 -21.18 -0.89 21.98
N LYS A 87 -22.35 -1.10 22.60
CA LYS A 87 -22.94 -0.20 23.61
C LYS A 87 -22.14 -0.13 24.92
N LYS A 88 -21.25 -1.09 25.16
CA LYS A 88 -20.42 -1.20 26.38
C LYS A 88 -18.96 -1.46 25.97
N PRO A 89 -17.97 -0.91 26.70
CA PRO A 89 -16.55 -1.13 26.42
C PRO A 89 -16.05 -2.54 26.83
N LYS A 90 -16.95 -3.46 27.16
CA LYS A 90 -16.64 -4.84 27.60
C LYS A 90 -17.64 -5.83 26.98
N GLY A 91 -17.20 -7.08 26.82
CA GLY A 91 -18.03 -8.19 26.33
C GLY A 91 -17.66 -8.69 24.93
N PHE A 92 -18.32 -9.76 24.49
CA PHE A 92 -18.00 -10.47 23.25
C PHE A 92 -18.01 -9.58 22.00
N LYS A 93 -19.00 -8.69 21.86
CA LYS A 93 -19.06 -7.75 20.71
C LYS A 93 -17.88 -6.77 20.69
N HIS A 94 -17.50 -6.24 21.86
CA HIS A 94 -16.35 -5.35 21.98
C HIS A 94 -15.04 -6.08 21.63
N TRP A 95 -14.87 -7.31 22.15
CA TRP A 95 -13.72 -8.16 21.84
C TRP A 95 -13.65 -8.51 20.34
N LEU A 96 -14.77 -8.91 19.72
CA LEU A 96 -14.85 -9.22 18.30
C LEU A 96 -14.45 -8.02 17.43
N ARG A 97 -14.96 -6.83 17.74
CA ARG A 97 -14.66 -5.59 17.00
C ARG A 97 -13.21 -5.16 17.13
N THR A 98 -12.63 -5.26 18.32
CA THR A 98 -11.30 -4.70 18.63
C THR A 98 -10.15 -5.68 18.41
N LYS A 99 -10.38 -6.99 18.62
CA LYS A 99 -9.33 -8.02 18.47
C LYS A 99 -9.35 -8.68 17.11
N LEU A 100 -10.53 -9.03 16.59
CA LEU A 100 -10.68 -9.69 15.29
C LEU A 100 -11.00 -8.72 14.15
N GLY A 101 -11.62 -7.59 14.48
CA GLY A 101 -11.99 -6.55 13.53
C GLY A 101 -10.93 -5.48 13.29
N GLU A 102 -11.06 -4.75 12.18
CA GLU A 102 -10.38 -3.47 11.91
C GLU A 102 -11.36 -2.53 11.21
N PRO A 103 -11.32 -1.22 11.53
CA PRO A 103 -12.15 -0.23 10.86
C PRO A 103 -11.84 -0.17 9.36
N PRO A 104 -12.81 0.27 8.52
CA PRO A 104 -12.56 0.48 7.10
C PRO A 104 -11.47 1.53 6.91
N VAL A 105 -10.44 1.20 6.13
CA VAL A 105 -9.47 2.19 5.65
C VAL A 105 -10.11 2.91 4.47
N LEU A 106 -10.25 4.22 4.56
CA LEU A 106 -10.94 4.99 3.54
C LEU A 106 -9.93 5.57 2.54
N LEU A 107 -10.39 5.74 1.29
CA LEU A 107 -9.56 6.34 0.24
C LEU A 107 -9.16 7.78 0.58
N GLN A 108 -10.05 8.53 1.24
CA GLN A 108 -9.78 9.89 1.74
C GLN A 108 -8.64 9.96 2.76
N ASP A 109 -8.29 8.84 3.41
CA ASP A 109 -7.19 8.79 4.38
C ASP A 109 -5.82 8.70 3.68
N VAL A 110 -5.81 8.48 2.35
CA VAL A 110 -4.59 8.41 1.54
C VAL A 110 -4.06 9.81 1.29
N LYS A 111 -2.88 10.09 1.85
CA LYS A 111 -2.15 11.33 1.60
C LYS A 111 -1.29 11.17 0.35
N LEU A 112 -1.87 11.42 -0.84
CA LEU A 112 -1.20 11.26 -2.13
C LEU A 112 0.16 11.96 -2.18
N LYS A 113 0.20 13.26 -1.86
CA LYS A 113 1.45 14.04 -1.87
C LYS A 113 2.54 13.41 -0.99
N TYR A 114 2.18 12.99 0.22
CA TYR A 114 3.14 12.35 1.12
C TYR A 114 3.69 11.04 0.54
N ASN A 115 2.83 10.22 -0.06
CA ASN A 115 3.29 9.00 -0.72
C ASN A 115 4.16 9.33 -1.94
N ASN A 116 3.80 10.32 -2.76
CA ASN A 116 4.62 10.77 -3.89
C ASN A 116 6.04 11.12 -3.43
N ASP A 117 6.17 11.91 -2.36
CA ASP A 117 7.46 12.32 -1.80
C ASP A 117 8.27 11.10 -1.31
N VAL A 118 7.62 10.15 -0.63
CA VAL A 118 8.25 8.91 -0.14
C VAL A 118 8.72 8.01 -1.27
N LEU A 119 7.89 7.81 -2.30
CA LEU A 119 8.21 6.96 -3.43
C LEU A 119 9.34 7.56 -4.28
N THR A 120 9.28 8.87 -4.53
CA THR A 120 10.34 9.64 -5.20
C THR A 120 11.65 9.55 -4.43
N SER A 121 11.63 9.81 -3.12
CA SER A 121 12.83 9.73 -2.27
C SER A 121 13.45 8.34 -2.29
N TYR A 122 12.61 7.29 -2.29
CA TYR A 122 13.11 5.93 -2.41
C TYR A 122 13.78 5.69 -3.76
N LEU A 123 13.17 6.08 -4.88
CA LEU A 123 13.78 5.95 -6.21
C LEU A 123 15.12 6.69 -6.30
N ILE A 124 15.20 7.93 -5.80
CA ILE A 124 16.46 8.69 -5.70
C ILE A 124 17.51 7.91 -4.93
N SER A 125 17.14 7.31 -3.79
CA SER A 125 18.06 6.49 -2.99
C SER A 125 18.54 5.21 -3.69
N GLN A 126 17.89 4.81 -4.79
CA GLN A 126 18.30 3.68 -5.64
C GLN A 126 19.05 4.13 -6.90
N GLY A 127 19.42 5.40 -7.01
CA GLY A 127 20.18 5.96 -8.14
C GLY A 127 19.32 6.61 -9.22
N TYR A 128 17.99 6.61 -9.10
CA TYR A 128 17.09 7.30 -10.03
C TYR A 128 16.95 8.78 -9.66
N LEU A 129 18.03 9.54 -9.84
CA LEU A 129 18.18 10.89 -9.27
C LEU A 129 17.19 11.92 -9.83
N GLN A 130 16.71 11.71 -11.05
CA GLN A 130 15.72 12.58 -11.72
C GLN A 130 14.29 12.05 -11.58
N SER A 131 14.08 11.05 -10.72
CA SER A 131 12.78 10.43 -10.59
C SER A 131 11.73 11.38 -10.04
N VAL A 132 10.50 11.24 -10.53
CA VAL A 132 9.31 11.91 -10.00
C VAL A 132 8.18 10.90 -9.96
N VAL A 133 7.43 10.90 -8.85
CA VAL A 133 6.23 10.09 -8.70
C VAL A 133 5.02 11.00 -8.55
N THR A 134 4.02 10.78 -9.38
CA THR A 134 2.72 11.45 -9.29
C THR A 134 1.66 10.44 -8.87
N GLY A 135 0.64 10.91 -8.17
CA GLY A 135 -0.38 10.04 -7.59
C GLY A 135 -1.77 10.60 -7.81
N ASP A 136 -2.70 9.73 -8.16
CA ASP A 136 -4.12 10.00 -8.30
C ASP A 136 -4.94 8.87 -7.63
N THR A 137 -6.26 9.00 -7.65
CA THR A 137 -7.19 8.00 -7.11
C THR A 137 -8.18 7.53 -8.15
N ILE A 138 -8.34 6.22 -8.25
CA ILE A 138 -9.31 5.58 -9.15
C ILE A 138 -10.43 4.97 -8.31
N ILE A 139 -11.67 5.41 -8.56
CA ILE A 139 -12.86 4.99 -7.82
C ILE A 139 -13.78 4.17 -8.72
N LYS A 140 -14.18 3.00 -8.23
CA LYS A 140 -15.19 2.13 -8.86
C LYS A 140 -16.26 1.75 -7.84
N GLY A 141 -17.39 2.44 -7.89
CA GLY A 141 -18.47 2.27 -6.91
C GLY A 141 -18.02 2.65 -5.50
N LYS A 142 -18.11 1.73 -4.54
CA LYS A 142 -17.70 1.94 -3.13
C LYS A 142 -16.26 1.52 -2.82
N LYS A 143 -15.45 1.27 -3.84
CA LYS A 143 -14.04 0.85 -3.70
C LYS A 143 -13.16 1.75 -4.56
N GLY A 144 -11.95 2.01 -4.10
CA GLY A 144 -10.96 2.75 -4.88
C GLY A 144 -9.55 2.46 -4.42
N HIS A 145 -8.60 2.71 -5.31
CA HIS A 145 -7.18 2.56 -5.06
C HIS A 145 -6.46 3.87 -5.39
N ALA A 146 -5.27 4.03 -4.84
CA ALA A 146 -4.36 5.08 -5.25
C ALA A 146 -3.50 4.54 -6.39
N GLU A 147 -3.47 5.26 -7.50
CA GLU A 147 -2.64 4.94 -8.65
C GLU A 147 -1.48 5.91 -8.68
N TYR A 148 -0.25 5.39 -8.68
CA TYR A 148 0.95 6.19 -8.75
C TYR A 148 1.68 5.91 -10.06
N THR A 149 2.09 6.96 -10.76
CA THR A 149 2.93 6.87 -11.95
C THR A 149 4.32 7.37 -11.60
N ALA A 150 5.31 6.50 -11.77
CA ALA A 150 6.71 6.78 -11.52
C ALA A 150 7.45 7.02 -12.85
N ASP A 151 7.91 8.25 -13.03
CA ASP A 151 8.86 8.63 -14.07
C ASP A 151 10.25 8.47 -13.47
N ALA A 152 10.92 7.34 -13.68
CA ALA A 152 12.15 7.03 -12.94
C ALA A 152 13.39 7.75 -13.50
N GLY A 153 13.41 8.06 -14.79
CA GLY A 153 14.62 8.50 -15.50
C GLY A 153 15.70 7.42 -15.59
N ALA A 154 16.91 7.84 -15.96
CA ALA A 154 18.08 6.96 -15.96
C ALA A 154 18.57 6.67 -14.53
N GLN A 155 19.10 5.46 -14.32
CA GLN A 155 19.79 5.13 -13.09
C GLN A 155 21.25 5.59 -13.16
N TYR A 156 21.69 6.32 -12.14
CA TYR A 156 23.05 6.83 -12.00
C TYR A 156 23.82 6.02 -10.98
N GLN A 157 25.12 5.82 -11.25
CA GLN A 157 26.08 5.26 -10.30
C GLN A 157 27.06 6.35 -9.87
N ILE A 158 27.55 6.26 -8.64
CA ILE A 158 28.55 7.20 -8.12
C ILE A 158 29.88 6.89 -8.81
N SER A 159 30.34 7.81 -9.66
CA SER A 159 31.62 7.67 -10.36
C SER A 159 32.81 8.06 -9.48
N SER A 160 32.69 9.15 -8.72
CA SER A 160 33.72 9.60 -7.78
C SER A 160 33.10 10.49 -6.72
N VAL A 161 33.71 10.50 -5.54
CA VAL A 161 33.38 11.43 -4.45
C VAL A 161 34.59 12.34 -4.26
N ARG A 162 34.38 13.65 -4.30
CA ARG A 162 35.43 14.65 -4.09
C ARG A 162 35.03 15.50 -2.89
N PHE A 163 35.98 15.69 -1.98
CA PHE A 163 35.82 16.58 -0.84
C PHE A 163 36.59 17.86 -1.14
N ASP A 164 35.91 19.00 -1.09
CA ASP A 164 36.56 20.30 -1.24
C ASP A 164 37.48 20.53 -0.03
N SER A 165 38.74 20.88 -0.30
CA SER A 165 39.76 21.07 0.72
C SER A 165 39.66 22.44 1.42
N THR A 166 38.44 22.88 1.75
CA THR A 166 38.23 24.10 2.52
C THR A 166 38.74 23.88 3.94
N HIS A 167 39.61 24.79 4.38
CA HIS A 167 40.28 24.70 5.68
C HIS A 167 39.27 24.63 6.83
N GLY A 168 39.24 23.49 7.52
CA GLY A 168 38.43 23.26 8.70
C GLY A 168 38.77 21.90 9.31
N ALA A 169 38.70 21.79 10.64
CA ALA A 169 39.02 20.54 11.36
C ALA A 169 38.14 19.36 10.89
N LEU A 170 36.90 19.64 10.47
CA LEU A 170 35.99 18.63 9.92
C LEU A 170 36.45 18.11 8.56
N SER A 171 36.89 18.99 7.65
CA SER A 171 37.39 18.58 6.33
C SER A 171 38.65 17.71 6.46
N GLN A 172 39.53 18.05 7.41
CA GLN A 172 40.72 17.25 7.71
C GLN A 172 40.36 15.87 8.27
N ALA A 173 39.46 15.81 9.25
CA ALA A 173 39.00 14.54 9.83
C ALA A 173 38.33 13.62 8.79
N ILE A 174 37.54 14.18 7.86
CA ILE A 174 36.91 13.43 6.77
C ILE A 174 37.99 12.87 5.82
N LEU A 175 38.94 13.70 5.39
CA LEU A 175 40.02 13.28 4.49
C LEU A 175 40.92 12.19 5.12
N GLU A 176 41.19 12.27 6.42
CA GLU A 176 41.93 11.24 7.16
C GLU A 176 41.16 9.93 7.22
N SER A 177 39.86 9.96 7.56
CA SER A 177 39.03 8.75 7.61
C SER A 177 38.82 8.06 6.26
N SER A 178 38.96 8.79 5.16
CA SER A 178 38.78 8.27 3.80
C SER A 178 40.01 7.55 3.22
N LYS A 179 41.14 7.50 3.95
CA LYS A 179 42.41 6.89 3.52
C LYS A 179 42.60 5.45 4.00
N GLU A 180 41.78 4.95 4.92
CA GLU A 180 41.72 3.54 5.33
C GLU A 180 40.87 2.71 4.35
#